data_AF-A0A1W6B866-F1
#
_entry.id   AF-A0A1W6B866-F1
#
_cell.length_a   1.000
_cell.length_b   1.000
_cell.length_c   1.000
_cell.angle_alpha   90.00
_cell.angle_beta   90.00
_cell.angle_gamma   90.00
#
_symmetry.space_group_name_H-M   'P 1'
#
loop_
_entity.id
_entity.type
_entity.pdbx_description
1 polymer ?
#
loop_
_entity_poly.entity_id
_entity_poly.type
_entity_poly.pdbx_seq_one_letter_code
_entity_poly.pdbx_strand_id
1 'polypeptide(L)'
;MAFGFTDWDGADGTIQPGSIKRASSSNDKVWGEENLTNTPLAYGTFVAVNPAGGVMPLAADTRIHGIVVRDIYGDAAPANKTSNIGHFSHGDCVGALAVDGVDFVRGDTAYIVATGADAGKVTSEATGNIDLGYWVEDVSAGNNCVAITLGYVQQAAPAAAGE
;
A
#
# COMPACT_ATOMS: atom_id res chain seq x y z
N MET A 1 -24.18 12.80 20.79
CA MET A 1 -23.21 12.17 19.87
C MET A 1 -22.02 13.11 19.77
N ALA A 2 -20.89 12.76 20.39
CA ALA A 2 -19.65 13.48 20.13
C ALA A 2 -19.11 12.97 18.79
N PHE A 3 -18.81 13.87 17.86
CA PHE A 3 -17.93 13.55 16.73
C PHE A 3 -16.54 13.32 17.33
N GLY A 4 -16.29 12.11 17.82
CA GLY A 4 -14.92 11.68 18.07
C GLY A 4 -14.29 11.54 16.70
N PHE A 5 -13.38 12.46 16.36
CA PHE A 5 -12.38 12.14 15.36
C PHE A 5 -11.67 10.89 15.88
N THR A 6 -12.00 9.72 15.33
CA THR A 6 -11.11 8.58 15.44
C THR A 6 -9.77 9.12 14.96
N ASP A 7 -8.76 9.13 15.82
CA ASP A 7 -7.46 9.68 15.48
C ASP A 7 -6.82 8.71 14.48
N TRP A 8 -7.18 8.82 13.20
CA TRP A 8 -6.74 7.90 12.14
C TRP A 8 -5.21 7.90 12.03
N ASP A 9 -4.57 8.98 12.46
CA ASP A 9 -3.12 9.16 12.42
C ASP A 9 -2.43 8.92 13.78
N GLY A 10 -3.21 8.67 14.84
CA GLY A 10 -2.73 8.43 16.19
C GLY A 10 -2.17 7.02 16.38
N ALA A 11 -1.45 6.81 17.49
CA ALA A 11 -0.81 5.53 17.81
C ALA A 11 -1.80 4.35 17.95
N ASP A 12 -3.05 4.65 18.32
CA ASP A 12 -4.16 3.69 18.41
C ASP A 12 -5.14 3.83 17.23
N GLY A 13 -4.73 4.55 16.18
CA GLY A 13 -5.52 4.85 15.01
C GLY A 13 -5.76 3.65 14.10
N THR A 14 -6.93 3.61 13.48
CA THR A 14 -7.30 2.58 12.49
C THR A 14 -7.18 3.18 11.08
N ILE A 15 -5.93 3.29 10.59
CA ILE A 15 -5.61 3.71 9.22
C ILE A 15 -6.33 2.77 8.25
N GLN A 16 -7.20 3.33 7.42
CA GLN A 16 -7.88 2.52 6.41
C GLN A 16 -6.93 2.23 5.23
N PRO A 17 -6.96 1.00 4.67
CA PRO A 17 -6.23 0.69 3.45
C PRO A 17 -6.59 1.66 2.32
N GLY A 18 -5.58 2.12 1.58
CA GLY A 18 -5.70 3.09 0.51
C GLY A 18 -5.74 4.56 0.96
N SER A 19 -5.66 4.84 2.27
CA SER A 19 -5.59 6.20 2.78
C SER A 19 -4.21 6.82 2.58
N ILE A 20 -4.17 8.07 2.13
CA ILE A 20 -2.93 8.85 1.99
C ILE A 20 -2.65 9.52 3.34
N LYS A 21 -1.56 9.13 4.01
CA LYS A 21 -1.14 9.69 5.31
C LYS A 21 -0.22 10.90 5.14
N ARG A 22 0.61 10.87 4.10
CA ARG A 22 1.47 12.02 3.72
C ARG A 22 1.73 12.01 2.23
N ALA A 23 1.65 13.19 1.61
CA ALA A 23 2.07 13.39 0.23
C ALA A 23 3.18 14.45 0.18
N SER A 24 4.23 14.17 -0.57
CA SER A 24 5.27 15.10 -1.00
C SER A 24 4.72 16.07 -2.05
N SER A 25 5.49 17.11 -2.39
CA SER A 25 5.06 18.29 -3.16
C SER A 25 4.77 18.05 -4.65
N SER A 26 4.42 16.83 -5.08
CA SER A 26 3.91 16.60 -6.44
C SER A 26 2.48 17.10 -6.54
N ASN A 27 2.16 17.79 -7.64
CA ASN A 27 0.81 18.29 -7.88
C ASN A 27 -0.20 17.16 -8.11
N ASP A 28 0.23 16.03 -8.67
CA ASP A 28 -0.63 14.89 -8.97
C ASP A 28 0.01 13.59 -8.47
N LYS A 29 -0.57 12.99 -7.42
CA LYS A 29 -0.15 11.69 -6.85
C LYS A 29 -1.09 10.54 -7.20
N VAL A 30 -2.31 10.87 -7.61
CA VAL A 30 -3.38 9.91 -7.83
C VAL A 30 -3.93 10.13 -9.21
N TRP A 31 -3.90 9.09 -10.05
CA TRP A 31 -4.43 9.11 -11.40
C TRP A 31 -5.69 8.28 -11.47
N GLY A 32 -6.64 8.74 -12.28
CA GLY A 32 -7.82 7.94 -12.62
C GLY A 32 -7.45 6.93 -13.68
N GLU A 33 -7.42 5.65 -13.32
CA GLU A 33 -7.10 4.55 -14.24
C GLU A 33 -8.31 3.65 -14.44
N GLU A 34 -8.56 3.22 -15.67
CA GLU A 34 -9.68 2.31 -15.94
C GLU A 34 -9.36 0.89 -15.44
N ASN A 35 -10.21 0.35 -14.57
CA ASN A 35 -10.23 -1.07 -14.28
C ASN A 35 -11.14 -1.76 -15.30
N LEU A 36 -10.59 -2.20 -16.44
CA LEU A 36 -11.33 -2.89 -17.50
C LEU A 36 -11.60 -4.38 -17.20
N THR A 37 -11.42 -4.79 -15.93
CA THR A 37 -11.67 -6.16 -15.49
C THR A 37 -13.02 -6.27 -14.79
N ASN A 38 -13.50 -7.51 -14.65
CA ASN A 38 -14.69 -7.82 -13.86
C ASN A 38 -14.39 -7.97 -12.35
N THR A 39 -13.16 -7.68 -11.93
CA THR A 39 -12.70 -7.85 -10.56
C THR A 39 -12.60 -6.48 -9.89
N PRO A 40 -13.34 -6.21 -8.80
CA PRO A 40 -13.13 -5.02 -7.98
C PRO A 40 -11.71 -5.01 -7.41
N LEU A 41 -11.12 -3.82 -7.26
CA LEU A 41 -9.76 -3.67 -6.73
C LEU A 41 -9.85 -3.30 -5.25
N ALA A 42 -9.24 -4.11 -4.38
CA ALA A 42 -9.21 -3.82 -2.95
C ALA A 42 -8.35 -2.58 -2.66
N TYR A 43 -8.83 -1.69 -1.79
CA TYR A 43 -8.05 -0.52 -1.40
C TYR A 43 -6.76 -0.91 -0.67
N GLY A 44 -5.70 -0.12 -0.88
CA GLY A 44 -4.39 -0.38 -0.30
C GLY A 44 -3.66 -1.57 -0.92
N THR A 45 -4.15 -2.15 -2.02
CA THR A 45 -3.41 -3.18 -2.76
C THR A 45 -2.71 -2.60 -3.98
N PHE A 46 -1.55 -3.16 -4.32
CA PHE A 46 -0.84 -2.85 -5.54
C PHE A 46 -1.51 -3.54 -6.73
N VAL A 47 -1.59 -2.83 -7.84
CA VAL A 47 -2.19 -3.28 -9.10
C VAL A 47 -1.18 -3.27 -10.22
N ALA A 48 -1.49 -3.99 -11.28
CA ALA A 48 -0.65 -4.09 -12.45
C ALA A 48 -1.16 -3.25 -13.63
N VAL A 49 -0.24 -2.95 -14.54
CA VAL A 49 -0.55 -2.44 -15.89
C VAL A 49 -1.37 -3.50 -16.61
N ASN A 50 -2.56 -3.13 -17.11
CA ASN A 50 -3.35 -4.00 -17.97
C ASN A 50 -2.92 -3.83 -19.43
N PRO A 51 -2.48 -4.89 -20.14
CA PRO A 51 -2.13 -4.80 -21.55
C PRO A 51 -3.26 -4.31 -22.47
N ALA A 52 -4.52 -4.45 -22.04
CA ALA A 52 -5.69 -3.95 -22.76
C ALA A 52 -5.99 -2.46 -22.50
N GLY A 53 -5.23 -1.80 -21.63
CA GLY A 53 -5.45 -0.42 -21.17
C GLY A 53 -5.87 -0.35 -19.70
N GLY A 54 -5.40 0.69 -19.00
CA GLY A 54 -5.67 0.92 -17.59
C GLY A 54 -4.97 -0.07 -16.66
N VAL A 55 -5.67 -0.51 -15.61
CA VAL A 55 -5.14 -1.36 -14.54
C VAL A 55 -5.92 -2.67 -14.38
N MET A 56 -5.26 -3.63 -13.74
CA MET A 56 -5.79 -4.95 -13.39
C MET A 56 -5.23 -5.42 -12.03
N PRO A 57 -5.84 -6.42 -11.37
CA PRO A 57 -5.23 -7.05 -10.20
C PRO A 57 -3.80 -7.53 -10.51
N LEU A 58 -2.91 -7.43 -9.52
CA LEU A 58 -1.53 -7.90 -9.66
C LEU A 58 -1.50 -9.42 -9.90
N ALA A 59 -0.66 -9.87 -10.82
CA ALA A 59 -0.49 -11.27 -11.16
C ALA A 59 0.95 -11.58 -11.58
N ALA A 60 1.26 -12.87 -11.75
CA ALA A 60 2.56 -13.32 -12.23
C ALA A 60 2.93 -12.64 -13.55
N ASP A 61 4.21 -12.27 -13.70
CA ASP A 61 4.78 -11.66 -14.91
C ASP A 61 4.15 -10.32 -15.33
N THR A 62 3.42 -9.66 -14.43
CA THR A 62 2.85 -8.33 -14.67
C THR A 62 3.70 -7.22 -14.05
N ARG A 63 3.56 -5.99 -14.55
CA ARG A 63 4.28 -4.81 -14.03
C ARG A 63 3.40 -4.05 -13.06
N ILE A 64 3.91 -3.74 -11.88
CA ILE A 64 3.22 -2.86 -10.92
C ILE A 64 2.98 -1.50 -11.57
N HIS A 65 1.74 -1.02 -11.46
CA HIS A 65 1.33 0.31 -11.89
C HIS A 65 1.30 1.30 -10.72
N GLY A 66 0.76 0.88 -9.58
CA GLY A 66 0.58 1.73 -8.40
C GLY A 66 -0.27 1.02 -7.35
N ILE A 67 -0.74 1.77 -6.35
CA ILE A 67 -1.58 1.25 -5.26
C ILE A 67 -2.99 1.84 -5.36
N VAL A 68 -4.02 1.04 -5.08
CA VAL A 68 -5.41 1.49 -5.11
C VAL A 68 -5.67 2.42 -3.93
N VAL A 69 -5.99 3.68 -4.22
CA VAL A 69 -6.33 4.70 -3.22
C VAL A 69 -7.82 4.62 -2.92
N ARG A 70 -8.14 4.74 -1.62
CA ARG A 70 -9.53 4.69 -1.14
C ARG A 70 -10.32 5.88 -1.66
N ASP A 71 -11.52 5.59 -2.16
CA ASP A 71 -12.56 6.59 -2.41
C ASP A 71 -13.64 6.53 -1.32
N ILE A 72 -14.54 7.52 -1.31
CA ILE A 72 -15.58 7.64 -0.28
C ILE A 72 -16.83 6.78 -0.55
N TYR A 73 -16.86 6.03 -1.66
CA TYR A 73 -18.09 5.47 -2.23
C TYR A 73 -18.22 3.95 -2.06
N GLY A 74 -17.28 3.27 -1.40
CA GLY A 74 -17.42 1.83 -1.13
C GLY A 74 -16.31 1.19 -0.28
N ASP A 75 -16.31 -0.15 -0.30
CA ASP A 75 -15.31 -1.00 0.39
C ASP A 75 -14.16 -1.43 -0.54
N ALA A 76 -14.32 -1.25 -1.85
CA ALA A 76 -13.35 -1.52 -2.89
C ALA A 76 -13.62 -0.65 -4.12
N ALA A 77 -12.59 -0.41 -4.94
CA ALA A 77 -12.75 0.28 -6.21
C ALA A 77 -13.50 -0.62 -7.21
N PRO A 78 -14.57 -0.13 -7.85
CA PRO A 78 -15.45 -0.98 -8.65
C PRO A 78 -14.81 -1.54 -9.92
N ALA A 79 -15.29 -2.71 -10.34
CA ALA A 79 -15.00 -3.30 -11.64
C ALA A 79 -15.57 -2.47 -12.79
N ASN A 80 -14.94 -2.50 -13.97
CA ASN A 80 -15.36 -1.80 -15.19
C ASN A 80 -15.59 -0.29 -14.99
N LYS A 81 -14.73 0.35 -14.18
CA LYS A 81 -14.82 1.77 -13.81
C LYS A 81 -13.43 2.38 -13.62
N THR A 82 -13.35 3.70 -13.70
CA THR A 82 -12.17 4.45 -13.29
C THR A 82 -11.94 4.30 -11.79
N SER A 83 -10.72 3.94 -11.41
CA SER A 83 -10.25 3.77 -10.03
C SER A 83 -9.12 4.75 -9.75
N ASN A 84 -9.01 5.18 -8.50
CA ASN A 84 -7.93 6.07 -8.05
C ASN A 84 -6.67 5.26 -7.78
N ILE A 85 -5.64 5.46 -8.58
CA ILE A 85 -4.35 4.76 -8.43
C ILE A 85 -3.29 5.75 -8.00
N GLY A 86 -2.70 5.49 -6.85
CA GLY A 86 -1.64 6.28 -6.26
C GLY A 86 -0.26 5.85 -6.76
N HIS A 87 0.53 6.83 -7.19
CA HIS A 87 1.94 6.69 -7.57
C HIS A 87 2.80 7.38 -6.52
N PHE A 88 3.08 6.63 -5.45
CA PHE A 88 3.84 7.12 -4.32
C PHE A 88 5.35 6.97 -4.57
N SER A 89 6.06 8.05 -4.31
CA SER A 89 7.49 8.25 -4.50
C SER A 89 8.17 8.55 -3.16
N HIS A 90 9.45 8.91 -3.21
CA HIS A 90 10.22 9.23 -2.01
C HIS A 90 9.53 10.26 -1.10
N GLY A 91 9.32 9.87 0.16
CA GLY A 91 8.71 10.70 1.21
C GLY A 91 7.18 10.62 1.30
N ASP A 92 6.52 9.99 0.33
CA ASP A 92 5.08 9.73 0.38
C ASP A 92 4.74 8.56 1.30
N CYS A 93 3.59 8.63 1.98
CA CYS A 93 3.11 7.63 2.92
C CYS A 93 1.65 7.26 2.64
N VAL A 94 1.38 5.96 2.49
CA VAL A 94 0.06 5.40 2.19
C VAL A 94 -0.22 4.18 3.05
N GLY A 95 -1.48 4.01 3.47
CA GLY A 95 -1.95 2.77 4.09
C GLY A 95 -2.04 1.64 3.07
N ALA A 96 -1.16 0.65 3.19
CA ALA A 96 -1.18 -0.57 2.39
C ALA A 96 -1.90 -1.69 3.15
N LEU A 97 -2.71 -2.47 2.43
CA LEU A 97 -3.39 -3.64 2.97
C LEU A 97 -2.36 -4.75 3.19
N ALA A 98 -2.25 -5.23 4.42
CA ALA A 98 -1.36 -6.32 4.80
C ALA A 98 -2.04 -7.69 4.61
N VAL A 99 -1.24 -8.73 4.41
CA VAL A 99 -1.69 -10.12 4.50
C VAL A 99 -2.19 -10.41 5.91
N ASP A 100 -3.26 -11.19 6.02
CA ASP A 100 -3.86 -11.55 7.30
C ASP A 100 -2.87 -12.32 8.20
N GLY A 101 -2.77 -11.91 9.46
CA GLY A 101 -1.88 -12.53 10.45
C GLY A 101 -0.39 -12.16 10.30
N VAL A 102 -0.04 -11.23 9.40
CA VAL A 102 1.29 -10.64 9.37
C VAL A 102 1.37 -9.50 10.38
N ASP A 103 2.24 -9.67 11.37
CA ASP A 103 2.57 -8.63 12.34
C ASP A 103 3.78 -7.84 11.84
N PHE A 104 3.57 -6.54 11.65
CA PHE A 104 4.63 -5.59 11.34
C PHE A 104 4.99 -4.77 12.57
N VAL A 105 6.23 -4.29 12.61
CA VAL A 105 6.66 -3.20 13.48
C VAL A 105 7.23 -2.05 12.67
N ARG A 106 7.22 -0.85 13.26
CA ARG A 106 7.81 0.33 12.62
C ARG A 106 9.29 0.09 12.32
N GLY A 107 9.69 0.38 11.08
CA GLY A 107 11.04 0.18 10.57
C GLY A 107 11.22 -1.11 9.76
N ASP A 108 10.24 -2.02 9.79
CA ASP A 108 10.29 -3.24 8.96
C ASP A 108 10.28 -2.90 7.47
N THR A 109 10.89 -3.77 6.67
CA THR A 109 10.73 -3.76 5.21
C THR A 109 9.38 -4.35 4.85
N ALA A 110 8.63 -3.65 4.00
CA ALA A 110 7.36 -4.13 3.47
C ALA A 110 7.55 -4.63 2.03
N TYR A 111 7.34 -5.93 1.83
CA TYR A 111 7.37 -6.57 0.51
C TYR A 111 5.97 -6.67 -0.07
N ILE A 112 5.85 -6.62 -1.39
CA ILE A 112 4.56 -6.75 -2.08
C ILE A 112 4.40 -8.21 -2.53
N VAL A 113 3.28 -8.82 -2.18
CA VAL A 113 2.96 -10.18 -2.60
C VAL A 113 2.80 -10.23 -4.11
N ALA A 114 3.65 -11.00 -4.78
CA ALA A 114 3.75 -10.96 -6.24
C ALA A 114 2.57 -11.64 -6.95
N THR A 115 2.02 -12.71 -6.36
CA THR A 115 1.05 -13.60 -7.02
C THR A 115 0.11 -14.27 -6.01
N GLY A 116 -0.97 -14.91 -6.49
CA GLY A 116 -1.91 -15.66 -5.65
C GLY A 116 -3.06 -14.81 -5.12
N ALA A 117 -3.75 -15.33 -4.09
CA ALA A 117 -4.96 -14.69 -3.54
C ALA A 117 -4.68 -13.34 -2.86
N ASP A 118 -3.47 -13.18 -2.32
CA ASP A 118 -3.02 -11.97 -1.64
C ASP A 118 -2.19 -11.04 -2.55
N ALA A 119 -2.13 -11.31 -3.86
CA ALA A 119 -1.36 -10.50 -4.79
C ALA A 119 -1.68 -9.01 -4.65
N GLY A 120 -0.63 -8.20 -4.49
CA GLY A 120 -0.75 -6.76 -4.28
C GLY A 120 -0.89 -6.33 -2.82
N LYS A 121 -1.14 -7.23 -1.86
CA LYS A 121 -1.00 -6.91 -0.42
C LYS A 121 0.46 -6.80 -0.03
N VAL A 122 0.73 -6.26 1.16
CA VAL A 122 2.07 -6.22 1.75
C VAL A 122 2.29 -7.31 2.80
N THR A 123 3.54 -7.79 2.89
CA THR A 123 4.00 -8.83 3.82
C THR A 123 5.42 -8.52 4.31
N SER A 124 5.84 -9.14 5.41
CA SER A 124 7.22 -9.08 5.93
C SER A 124 8.14 -10.16 5.34
N GLU A 125 7.57 -11.12 4.57
CA GLU A 125 8.33 -12.19 3.94
C GLU A 125 9.01 -11.72 2.65
N ALA A 126 10.34 -11.81 2.58
CA ALA A 126 11.11 -11.42 1.41
C ALA A 126 11.02 -12.46 0.27
N THR A 127 10.98 -13.75 0.60
CA THR A 127 11.13 -14.82 -0.38
C THR A 127 9.95 -14.86 -1.35
N GLY A 128 10.21 -14.66 -2.64
CA GLY A 128 9.17 -14.72 -3.69
C GLY A 128 8.29 -13.48 -3.80
N ASN A 129 8.57 -12.43 -3.02
CA ASN A 129 7.83 -11.17 -3.03
C ASN A 129 8.68 -10.03 -3.58
N ILE A 130 8.03 -8.91 -3.90
CA ILE A 130 8.65 -7.78 -4.59
C ILE A 130 9.12 -6.76 -3.56
N ASP A 131 10.41 -6.43 -3.60
CA ASP A 131 11.00 -5.35 -2.83
C ASP A 131 11.09 -4.08 -3.70
N LEU A 132 10.30 -3.06 -3.33
CA LEU A 132 10.37 -1.73 -3.94
C LEU A 132 11.06 -0.69 -3.02
N GLY A 133 11.61 -1.12 -1.87
CA GLY A 133 12.25 -0.24 -0.89
C GLY A 133 11.29 0.46 0.08
N TYR A 134 10.06 -0.06 0.23
CA TYR A 134 9.11 0.43 1.20
C TYR A 134 9.48 -0.03 2.61
N TRP A 135 9.39 0.88 3.58
CA TRP A 135 9.50 0.57 5.00
C TRP A 135 8.23 0.97 5.74
N VAL A 136 7.94 0.27 6.83
CA VAL A 136 6.77 0.51 7.68
C VAL A 136 7.01 1.75 8.53
N GLU A 137 6.29 2.83 8.24
CA GLU A 137 6.33 4.05 9.04
C GLU A 137 5.47 3.95 10.29
N ASP A 138 4.32 3.31 10.16
CA ASP A 138 3.35 3.18 11.24
C ASP A 138 2.52 1.90 11.07
N VAL A 139 2.07 1.35 12.18
CA VAL A 139 1.28 0.12 12.21
C VAL A 139 -0.14 0.48 12.60
N SER A 140 -1.11 0.12 11.78
CA SER A 140 -2.50 0.41 12.07
C SER A 140 -3.05 -0.54 13.13
N ALA A 141 -3.84 -0.02 14.07
CA ALA A 141 -4.40 -0.83 15.13
C ALA A 141 -5.64 -1.60 14.66
N GLY A 142 -5.61 -2.93 14.79
CA GLY A 142 -6.80 -3.79 14.70
C GLY A 142 -7.40 -3.96 13.31
N ASN A 143 -6.69 -3.55 12.26
CA ASN A 143 -7.03 -3.84 10.88
C ASN A 143 -5.74 -4.12 10.10
N ASN A 144 -5.78 -5.07 9.16
CA ASN A 144 -4.62 -5.57 8.43
C ASN A 144 -4.10 -4.50 7.46
N CYS A 145 -3.54 -3.42 8.01
CA CYS A 145 -3.10 -2.23 7.30
C CYS A 145 -1.83 -1.71 7.94
N VAL A 146 -0.90 -1.26 7.11
CA VAL A 146 0.34 -0.63 7.56
C VAL A 146 0.60 0.61 6.72
N ALA A 147 1.06 1.68 7.36
CA ALA A 147 1.50 2.87 6.65
C ALA A 147 2.91 2.64 6.12
N ILE A 148 3.06 2.59 4.80
CA ILE A 148 4.34 2.37 4.14
C ILE A 148 4.85 3.66 3.52
N THR A 149 6.16 3.89 3.64
CA THR A 149 6.84 5.02 3.01
C THR A 149 7.96 4.52 2.12
N LEU A 150 8.04 5.08 0.91
CA LEU A 150 9.24 4.94 0.09
C LEU A 150 10.26 5.94 0.60
N GLY A 151 11.33 5.48 1.26
CA GLY A 151 12.32 6.34 1.90
C GLY A 151 13.68 6.29 1.22
N TYR A 152 14.53 7.28 1.50
CA TYR A 152 15.98 7.06 1.45
C TYR A 152 16.33 6.14 2.63
N VAL A 153 16.17 4.82 2.44
CA VAL A 153 16.47 3.83 3.49
C VAL A 153 18.00 3.69 3.60
N GLN A 154 18.64 4.68 4.22
CA GLN A 154 20.04 4.62 4.60
C GLN A 154 20.12 3.91 5.95
N GLN A 155 20.20 2.58 5.92
CA GLN A 155 20.45 1.81 7.13
C GLN A 155 21.89 2.10 7.60
N ALA A 156 22.03 2.60 8.83
CA ALA A 156 23.35 2.74 9.44
C ALA A 156 24.02 1.36 9.53
N ALA A 157 25.34 1.31 9.34
CA ALA A 157 26.09 0.07 9.48
C ALA A 157 25.76 -0.59 10.83
N PRO A 158 25.62 -1.92 10.87
CA PRO A 158 25.42 -2.62 12.14
C PRO A 158 26.55 -2.22 13.09
N ALA A 159 26.21 -2.03 14.36
CA ALA A 159 27.21 -1.78 15.38
C ALA A 159 28.26 -2.89 15.28
N ALA A 160 29.53 -2.52 15.08
CA ALA A 160 30.61 -3.49 15.11
C ALA A 160 30.50 -4.23 16.44
N ALA A 161 30.32 -5.55 16.38
CA ALA A 161 30.41 -6.37 17.57
C ALA A 161 31.78 -6.07 18.18
N GLY A 162 31.78 -5.46 19.37
CA GLY A 162 33.01 -5.02 20.02
C GLY A 162 34.01 -6.17 20.07
N GLU A 163 35.24 -5.88 19.65
CA GLU A 163 36.41 -6.73 19.91
C GLU A 163 36.67 -6.89 21.40
#